data_AF-A0A962U3N7-F1
#
_entry.id   AF-A0A962U3N7-F1
#
_cell.length_a   1.000
_cell.length_b   1.000
_cell.length_c   1.000
_cell.angle_alpha   90.00
_cell.angle_beta   90.00
_cell.angle_gamma   90.00
#
_symmetry.space_group_name_H-M   'P 1'
#
loop_
_entity.id
_entity.type
_entity.pdbx_description
1 polymer ?
#
loop_
_entity_poly.entity_id
_entity_poly.type
_entity_poly.pdbx_seq_one_letter_code
_entity_poly.pdbx_strand_id
1 'polypeptide(L)'
;MMSMLFGVLVSVANAGGAACVMAKFQGQTLDYALVYGKQHPVEAQEAAEAELRAKGYADYYKHLDIMRAQNLSNLDQAYVIVIRSEFRDVRDKPRSAMGCGFARGSYRDAELDAVRDLQAYFWGWKPDQHGYQVERKFRY
;
A
#
# COMPACT_ATOMS: atom_id res chain seq x y z
N MET A 1 -7.04 -57.22 0.94
CA MET A 1 -6.46 -56.16 0.09
C MET A 1 -7.61 -55.36 -0.51
N MET A 2 -7.87 -54.15 -0.01
CA MET A 2 -8.76 -53.19 -0.66
C MET A 2 -8.16 -51.81 -0.43
N SER A 3 -7.32 -51.37 -1.37
CA SER A 3 -6.77 -50.01 -1.38
C SER A 3 -7.87 -49.06 -1.84
N MET A 4 -8.43 -48.27 -0.92
CA MET A 4 -9.20 -47.08 -1.28
C MET A 4 -8.22 -45.95 -1.59
N LEU A 5 -8.19 -45.55 -2.86
CA LEU A 5 -7.46 -44.37 -3.32
C LEU A 5 -8.20 -43.09 -2.95
N PHE A 6 -7.43 -42.18 -2.37
CA PHE A 6 -7.71 -40.82 -1.96
C PHE A 6 -8.30 -39.95 -3.08
N GLY A 7 -9.23 -39.06 -2.70
CA GLY A 7 -9.62 -37.89 -3.49
C GLY A 7 -9.72 -36.67 -2.59
N VAL A 8 -8.58 -36.11 -2.16
CA VAL A 8 -8.56 -34.80 -1.48
C VAL A 8 -8.62 -33.73 -2.57
N LEU A 9 -9.79 -33.11 -2.72
CA LEU A 9 -9.95 -31.86 -3.46
C LEU A 9 -9.21 -30.76 -2.67
N VAL A 10 -7.96 -30.49 -3.05
CA VAL A 10 -7.23 -29.31 -2.56
C VAL A 10 -7.86 -28.11 -3.25
N SER A 11 -8.76 -27.40 -2.56
CA SER A 11 -9.12 -26.03 -2.96
C SER A 11 -7.84 -25.20 -2.92
N VAL A 12 -7.31 -24.87 -4.10
CA VAL A 12 -6.36 -23.77 -4.25
C VAL A 12 -7.08 -22.52 -3.79
N ALA A 13 -6.82 -22.09 -2.55
CA ALA A 13 -7.23 -20.79 -2.09
C ALA A 13 -6.56 -19.76 -3.02
N ASN A 14 -7.37 -19.11 -3.85
CA ASN A 14 -6.93 -17.95 -4.63
C ASN A 14 -6.67 -16.82 -3.64
N ALA A 15 -5.43 -16.72 -3.21
CA ALA A 15 -5.02 -15.93 -2.08
C ALA A 15 -4.09 -14.84 -2.63
N GLY A 16 -4.68 -13.66 -2.88
CA GLY A 16 -3.95 -12.48 -3.34
C GLY A 16 -3.96 -11.42 -2.25
N GLY A 17 -2.99 -11.51 -1.35
CA GLY A 17 -2.72 -10.52 -0.33
C GLY A 17 -1.73 -9.48 -0.85
N ALA A 18 -2.11 -8.22 -0.76
CA ALA A 18 -1.23 -7.08 -1.01
C ALA A 18 -1.36 -6.02 0.08
N ALA A 19 -0.27 -5.30 0.30
CA ALA A 19 -0.18 -4.22 1.26
C ALA A 19 0.77 -3.13 0.75
N CYS A 20 0.32 -1.90 0.88
CA CYS A 20 1.15 -0.72 0.76
C CYS A 20 1.39 -0.16 2.16
N VAL A 21 2.62 -0.19 2.64
CA VAL A 21 3.00 0.28 3.98
C VAL A 21 3.85 1.53 3.83
N MET A 22 3.58 2.52 4.67
CA MET A 22 4.29 3.81 4.67
C MET A 22 5.12 3.95 5.93
N ALA A 23 6.33 4.45 5.77
CA ALA A 23 7.13 5.04 6.84
C ALA A 23 6.83 6.54 6.90
N LYS A 24 6.34 7.05 8.02
CA LYS A 24 5.95 8.46 8.17
C LYS A 24 6.63 9.14 9.35
N PHE A 25 6.93 10.43 9.18
CA PHE A 25 7.42 11.32 10.23
C PHE A 25 6.78 12.71 10.08
N GLN A 26 6.21 13.21 11.17
CA GLN A 26 5.47 14.47 11.26
C GLN A 26 4.42 14.65 10.16
N GLY A 27 3.75 13.55 9.82
CA GLY A 27 2.74 13.48 8.76
C GLY A 27 3.29 13.41 7.34
N GLN A 28 4.61 13.52 7.14
CA GLN A 28 5.25 13.30 5.84
C GLN A 28 5.50 11.82 5.61
N THR A 29 5.44 11.40 4.35
CA THR A 29 5.85 10.05 3.93
C THR A 29 7.33 10.07 3.59
N LEU A 30 8.13 9.32 4.35
CA LEU A 30 9.56 9.20 4.16
C LEU A 30 9.89 8.17 3.08
N ASP A 31 9.24 7.01 3.14
CA ASP A 31 9.36 5.93 2.17
C ASP A 31 8.14 5.00 2.26
N TYR A 32 8.05 4.06 1.33
CA TYR A 32 7.03 3.03 1.31
C TYR A 32 7.61 1.66 0.93
N ALA A 33 6.83 0.63 1.24
CA ALA A 33 7.01 -0.70 0.70
C ALA A 33 5.67 -1.20 0.16
N LEU A 34 5.72 -1.90 -0.96
CA LEU A 34 4.57 -2.46 -1.63
C LEU A 34 4.82 -3.94 -1.88
N VAL A 35 4.09 -4.78 -1.17
CA VAL A 35 4.17 -6.24 -1.29
C VAL A 35 2.83 -6.77 -1.81
N TYR A 36 2.88 -7.75 -2.70
CA TYR A 36 1.72 -8.41 -3.31
C TYR A 36 2.01 -9.90 -3.52
N GLY A 37 0.97 -10.68 -3.84
CA GLY A 37 1.09 -12.12 -4.09
C GLY A 37 1.27 -12.97 -2.83
N LYS A 38 0.97 -12.44 -1.64
CA LYS A 38 0.91 -13.23 -0.40
C LYS A 38 -0.43 -13.94 -0.27
N GLN A 39 -0.57 -14.86 0.67
CA GLN A 39 -1.86 -15.55 0.84
C GLN A 39 -2.91 -14.62 1.49
N HIS A 40 -2.48 -13.72 2.37
CA HIS A 40 -3.38 -12.81 3.08
C HIS A 40 -2.81 -11.38 3.14
N PRO A 41 -3.65 -10.32 3.15
CA PRO A 41 -3.16 -8.95 3.29
C PRO A 41 -2.28 -8.73 4.53
N VAL A 42 -2.53 -9.46 5.61
CA VAL A 42 -1.71 -9.40 6.84
C VAL A 42 -0.28 -9.87 6.57
N GLU A 43 -0.09 -10.98 5.84
CA GLU A 43 1.25 -11.44 5.46
C GLU A 43 1.96 -10.43 4.54
N ALA A 44 1.22 -9.79 3.63
CA ALA A 44 1.77 -8.74 2.78
C ALA A 44 2.17 -7.51 3.61
N GLN A 45 1.38 -7.14 4.61
CA GLN A 45 1.69 -6.04 5.51
C GLN A 45 2.94 -6.35 6.33
N GLU A 46 3.01 -7.51 6.96
CA GLU A 46 4.18 -7.92 7.76
C GLU A 46 5.46 -7.92 6.93
N ALA A 47 5.40 -8.43 5.70
CA ALA A 47 6.52 -8.41 4.76
C ALA A 47 6.91 -6.98 4.36
N ALA A 48 5.95 -6.11 4.03
CA ALA A 48 6.23 -4.72 3.67
C ALA A 48 6.80 -3.91 4.86
N GLU A 49 6.32 -4.16 6.07
CA GLU A 49 6.92 -3.59 7.28
C GLU A 49 8.35 -4.11 7.51
N ALA A 50 8.62 -5.39 7.25
CA ALA A 50 9.96 -5.95 7.35
C ALA A 50 10.93 -5.32 6.32
N GLU A 51 10.47 -5.07 5.09
CA GLU A 51 11.26 -4.34 4.07
C GLU A 51 11.62 -2.92 4.54
N LEU A 52 10.66 -2.17 5.07
CA LEU A 52 10.92 -0.84 5.61
C LEU A 52 11.87 -0.86 6.82
N ARG A 53 11.73 -1.84 7.72
CA ARG A 53 12.70 -2.04 8.82
C ARG A 53 14.10 -2.31 8.28
N ALA A 54 14.25 -3.14 7.24
CA ALA A 54 15.53 -3.45 6.61
C ALA A 54 16.17 -2.23 5.94
N LYS A 55 15.36 -1.27 5.45
CA LYS A 55 15.82 0.02 4.94
C LYS A 55 16.22 1.01 6.05
N GLY A 56 16.06 0.66 7.32
CA GLY A 56 16.42 1.49 8.47
C GLY A 56 15.25 2.22 9.13
N TYR A 57 14.00 2.01 8.68
CA TYR A 57 12.80 2.59 9.30
C TYR A 57 12.31 1.78 10.51
N ALA A 58 13.22 1.32 11.36
CA ALA A 58 12.91 0.56 12.59
C ALA A 58 13.13 1.38 13.88
N ASP A 59 13.83 2.50 13.82
CA ASP A 59 14.17 3.34 14.98
C ASP A 59 13.09 4.42 15.21
N TYR A 60 12.07 4.04 15.98
CA TYR A 60 11.04 4.97 16.47
C TYR A 60 11.68 5.99 17.42
N TYR A 61 11.21 7.24 17.38
CA TYR A 61 11.70 8.41 18.16
C TYR A 61 12.91 9.17 17.62
N LYS A 62 13.68 8.65 16.65
CA LYS A 62 14.78 9.43 16.06
C LYS A 62 14.44 10.05 14.72
N HIS A 63 13.75 9.36 13.82
CA HIS A 63 13.37 9.92 12.50
C HIS A 63 12.10 9.28 11.90
N LEU A 64 11.30 8.56 12.70
CA LEU A 64 10.08 7.88 12.28
C LEU A 64 9.04 7.96 13.41
N ASP A 65 7.80 8.34 13.05
CA ASP A 65 6.67 8.35 13.98
C ASP A 65 5.87 7.06 13.88
N ILE A 66 5.64 6.59 12.64
CA ILE A 66 4.77 5.45 12.38
C ILE A 66 5.20 4.71 11.13
N MET A 67 5.18 3.38 11.23
CA MET A 67 5.16 2.49 10.08
C MET A 67 3.83 1.75 10.10
N ARG A 68 3.01 1.92 9.05
CA ARG A 68 1.69 1.28 9.01
C ARG A 68 1.24 1.00 7.59
N ALA A 69 0.37 0.00 7.47
CA ALA A 69 -0.44 -0.15 6.28
C ALA A 69 -1.20 1.15 6.01
N GLN A 70 -1.02 1.62 4.80
CA GLN A 70 -1.71 2.74 4.20
C GLN A 70 -2.97 2.19 3.52
N ASN A 71 -2.80 1.23 2.60
CA ASN A 71 -3.90 0.49 1.97
C ASN A 71 -3.56 -1.01 1.87
N LEU A 72 -4.59 -1.86 1.88
CA LEU A 72 -4.52 -3.32 1.87
C LEU A 72 -5.47 -3.88 0.81
N SER A 73 -5.13 -5.02 0.22
CA SER A 73 -5.99 -5.70 -0.75
C SER A 73 -5.94 -7.21 -0.58
N ASN A 74 -7.11 -7.85 -0.68
CA ASN A 74 -7.29 -9.31 -0.72
C ASN A 74 -7.63 -9.81 -2.14
N LEU A 75 -7.33 -9.00 -3.17
CA LEU A 75 -7.58 -9.35 -4.56
C LEU A 75 -6.50 -10.31 -5.08
N ASP A 76 -6.95 -11.41 -5.68
CA ASP A 76 -6.14 -12.36 -6.45
C ASP A 76 -5.39 -11.72 -7.62
N GLN A 77 -6.01 -10.73 -8.27
CA GLN A 77 -5.42 -9.87 -9.27
C GLN A 77 -5.89 -8.42 -9.08
N ALA A 78 -4.99 -7.47 -9.27
CA ALA A 78 -5.33 -6.05 -9.14
C ALA A 78 -4.52 -5.17 -10.09
N TYR A 79 -5.18 -4.16 -10.63
CA TYR A 79 -4.52 -2.93 -11.07
C TYR A 79 -4.03 -2.18 -9.85
N VAL A 80 -2.79 -1.73 -9.90
CA VAL A 80 -2.11 -1.04 -8.81
C VAL A 80 -1.63 0.32 -9.28
N ILE A 81 -1.93 1.33 -8.47
CA ILE A 81 -1.41 2.68 -8.63
C ILE A 81 -0.84 3.13 -7.29
N VAL A 82 0.39 3.66 -7.31
CA VAL A 82 0.95 4.41 -6.19
C VAL A 82 1.17 5.84 -6.65
N ILE A 83 0.68 6.80 -5.88
CA ILE A 83 0.84 8.22 -6.16
C ILE A 83 1.69 8.88 -5.09
N ARG A 84 2.43 9.93 -5.49
CA ARG A 84 3.11 10.86 -4.59
C ARG A 84 2.67 12.29 -4.90
N SER A 85 2.46 13.07 -3.87
CA SER A 85 2.28 14.52 -3.96
C SER A 85 3.32 15.22 -3.10
N GLU A 86 4.05 16.14 -3.72
CA GLU A 86 4.92 17.11 -3.05
C GLU A 86 4.23 18.47 -3.09
N PHE A 87 3.95 19.06 -1.93
CA PHE A 87 3.18 20.30 -1.84
C PHE A 87 3.55 21.09 -0.58
N ARG A 88 3.01 22.30 -0.46
CA ARG A 88 3.11 23.11 0.76
C ARG A 88 1.80 23.10 1.53
N ASP A 89 1.85 22.85 2.84
CA ASP A 89 0.65 22.92 3.67
C ASP A 89 0.23 24.38 3.93
N VAL A 90 -0.91 24.56 4.61
CA VAL A 90 -1.46 25.89 4.95
C VAL A 90 -0.54 26.77 5.83
N ARG A 91 0.55 26.21 6.37
CA ARG A 91 1.59 26.92 7.13
C ARG A 91 2.87 27.08 6.31
N ASP A 92 2.78 26.95 4.99
CA ASP A 92 3.89 27.01 4.03
C ASP A 92 4.97 25.94 4.26
N LYS A 93 4.68 24.86 4.99
CA LYS A 93 5.67 23.79 5.22
C LYS A 93 5.69 22.81 4.04
N PRO A 94 6.86 22.42 3.52
CA PRO A 94 6.94 21.37 2.51
C PRO A 94 6.45 20.04 3.08
N ARG A 95 5.70 19.29 2.27
CA ARG A 95 5.10 18.01 2.61
C ARG A 95 5.24 17.04 1.45
N SER A 96 5.61 15.81 1.79
CA SER A 96 5.48 14.64 0.93
C SER A 96 4.35 13.75 1.45
N ALA A 97 3.39 13.42 0.61
CA ALA A 97 2.31 12.48 0.92
C ALA A 97 2.16 11.47 -0.20
N MET A 98 1.77 10.24 0.17
CA MET A 98 1.56 9.17 -0.78
C MET A 98 0.22 8.49 -0.54
N GLY A 99 -0.34 7.94 -1.61
CA GLY A 99 -1.50 7.08 -1.57
C GLY A 99 -1.30 5.85 -2.44
N CYS A 100 -1.94 4.76 -2.05
CA CYS A 100 -1.90 3.51 -2.81
C CYS A 100 -3.31 3.05 -3.11
N GLY A 101 -3.52 2.52 -4.30
CA GLY A 101 -4.83 2.05 -4.72
C GLY A 101 -4.75 0.70 -5.40
N PHE A 102 -5.73 -0.14 -5.08
CA PHE A 102 -5.88 -1.48 -5.62
C PHE A 102 -7.29 -1.63 -6.18
N ALA A 103 -7.40 -1.99 -7.45
CA ALA A 103 -8.70 -2.20 -8.07
C ALA A 103 -8.71 -3.40 -9.00
N ARG A 104 -9.83 -4.11 -9.06
CA ARG A 104 -10.03 -5.24 -9.97
C ARG A 104 -10.33 -4.80 -11.41
N GLY A 105 -11.02 -3.66 -11.57
CA GLY A 105 -11.63 -3.26 -12.83
C GLY A 105 -10.68 -2.56 -13.80
N SER A 106 -9.93 -1.56 -13.32
CA SER A 106 -9.10 -0.72 -14.19
C SER A 106 -8.02 0.06 -13.43
N TYR A 107 -7.05 0.59 -14.18
CA TYR A 107 -6.08 1.57 -13.65
C TYR A 107 -6.75 2.86 -13.15
N ARG A 108 -7.88 3.26 -13.75
CA ARG A 108 -8.59 4.46 -13.34
C ARG A 108 -9.21 4.29 -11.96
N ASP A 109 -9.78 3.11 -11.69
CA ASP A 109 -10.34 2.79 -10.38
C ASP A 109 -9.23 2.70 -9.32
N ALA A 110 -8.09 2.10 -9.66
CA ALA A 110 -6.93 2.05 -8.76
C ALA A 110 -6.36 3.45 -8.48
N GLU A 111 -6.33 4.35 -9.46
CA GLU A 111 -5.92 5.74 -9.24
C GLU A 111 -6.91 6.50 -8.35
N LEU A 112 -8.22 6.32 -8.56
CA LEU A 112 -9.25 6.90 -7.70
C LEU A 112 -9.14 6.38 -6.26
N ASP A 113 -8.87 5.09 -6.08
CA ASP A 113 -8.63 4.49 -4.77
C ASP A 113 -7.37 5.09 -4.12
N ALA A 114 -6.27 5.24 -4.86
CA ALA A 114 -5.04 5.87 -4.37
C ALA A 114 -5.25 7.34 -3.94
N VAL A 115 -6.05 8.10 -4.68
CA VAL A 115 -6.40 9.49 -4.33
C VAL A 115 -7.22 9.54 -3.04
N ARG A 116 -8.22 8.66 -2.90
CA ARG A 116 -9.05 8.56 -1.69
C ARG A 116 -8.22 8.16 -0.47
N ASP A 117 -7.32 7.19 -0.66
CA ASP A 117 -6.37 6.75 0.36
C ASP A 117 -5.45 7.89 0.82
N LEU A 118 -4.80 8.61 -0.10
CA LEU A 118 -3.95 9.76 0.27
C LEU A 118 -4.77 10.79 1.06
N GLN A 119 -5.97 11.15 0.58
CA GLN A 119 -6.82 12.14 1.24
C GLN A 119 -7.29 11.70 2.63
N ALA A 120 -7.53 10.41 2.85
CA ALA A 120 -7.92 9.87 4.16
C ALA A 120 -6.82 10.03 5.21
N TYR A 121 -5.55 9.94 4.80
CA TYR A 121 -4.39 10.04 5.69
C TYR A 121 -3.76 11.44 5.73
N PHE A 122 -4.11 12.30 4.79
CA PHE A 122 -3.68 13.68 4.75
C PHE A 122 -4.86 14.60 4.40
N TRP A 123 -5.74 14.84 5.37
CA TRP A 123 -6.94 15.69 5.27
C TRP A 123 -6.74 17.08 4.63
N GLY A 124 -5.58 17.70 4.90
CA GLY A 124 -5.21 19.01 4.36
C GLY A 124 -4.80 18.97 2.89
N TRP A 125 -4.61 17.79 2.30
CA TRP A 125 -4.28 17.64 0.89
C TRP A 125 -5.55 17.67 0.03
N LYS A 126 -5.51 18.45 -1.05
CA LYS A 126 -6.61 18.61 -1.99
C LYS A 126 -6.09 18.27 -3.40
N PRO A 127 -6.62 17.23 -4.06
CA PRO A 127 -6.08 16.75 -5.34
C PRO A 127 -6.12 17.82 -6.45
N ASP A 128 -7.16 18.65 -6.45
CA ASP A 128 -7.37 19.76 -7.38
C ASP A 128 -6.43 20.95 -7.14
N GLN A 129 -5.88 21.11 -5.93
CA GLN A 129 -4.98 22.21 -5.59
C GLN A 129 -3.51 21.79 -5.61
N HIS A 130 -3.22 20.60 -5.11
CA HIS A 130 -1.84 20.13 -4.88
C HIS A 130 -1.35 19.17 -5.96
N GLY A 131 -2.26 18.53 -6.70
CA GLY A 131 -1.91 17.51 -7.68
C GLY A 131 -1.15 16.31 -7.09
N TYR A 132 -0.72 15.42 -7.98
CA TYR A 132 0.12 14.27 -7.65
C TYR A 132 0.78 13.72 -8.92
N GLN A 133 1.76 12.85 -8.74
CA GLN A 133 2.41 12.07 -9.78
C GLN A 133 2.20 10.59 -9.50
N VAL A 134 2.10 9.80 -10.57
CA VAL A 134 2.05 8.33 -10.47
C VAL A 134 3.48 7.80 -10.37
N GLU A 135 3.82 7.18 -9.24
CA GLU A 135 5.14 6.57 -9.01
C GLU A 135 5.24 5.12 -9.49
N ARG A 136 4.13 4.39 -9.40
CA ARG A 136 4.01 3.00 -9.83
C ARG A 136 2.67 2.78 -10.50
N LYS A 137 2.70 2.02 -11.59
CA LYS A 137 1.53 1.60 -12.35
C LYS A 137 1.78 0.22 -12.93
N PHE A 138 1.11 -0.78 -12.41
CA PHE A 138 1.25 -2.16 -12.88
C PHE A 138 0.02 -2.99 -12.52
N ARG A 139 -0.02 -4.24 -12.99
CA ARG A 139 -1.02 -5.24 -12.61
C ARG A 139 -0.31 -6.48 -12.10
N TYR A 140 -0.83 -7.07 -11.04
CA TYR A 140 -0.53 -8.45 -10.64
C TYR A 140 -1.78 -9.32 -10.78
#